data_AF-A0A7J3F9J4-F1
#
_entry.id   AF-A0A7J3F9J4-F1
#
_cell.length_a   1.000
_cell.length_b   1.000
_cell.length_c   1.000
_cell.angle_alpha   90.00
_cell.angle_beta   90.00
_cell.angle_gamma   90.00
#
_symmetry.space_group_name_H-M   'P 1'
#
loop_
_entity.id
_entity.type
_entity.pdbx_description
1 polymer ?
#
loop_
_entity_poly.entity_id
_entity_poly.type
_entity_poly.pdbx_seq_one_letter_code
_entity_poly.pdbx_strand_id
1 'polypeptide(L)' 'RGEFKPFKVKPPIIVKVEYSHPNYADALSNVSGVERVDARTIIIRSGDLLDAMRRLAWY' A
#
# COMPACT_ATOMS: atom_id res chain seq x y z
N ARG A 1 -14.07 31.36 2.30
CA ARG A 1 -13.19 30.35 2.94
C ARG A 1 -13.92 29.01 2.82
N GLY A 2 -13.38 28.03 2.08
CA GLY A 2 -14.05 26.75 1.88
C GLY A 2 -13.91 25.85 3.10
N GLU A 3 -14.98 25.14 3.47
CA GLU A 3 -14.92 24.11 4.52
C GLU A 3 -13.99 22.97 4.10
N PHE A 4 -13.07 22.58 4.98
CA PHE A 4 -12.19 21.44 4.78
C PHE A 4 -12.98 20.13 4.96
N LYS A 5 -13.03 19.31 3.91
CA LYS A 5 -13.65 17.98 3.95
C LYS A 5 -12.57 16.91 3.86
N PRO A 6 -12.22 16.23 4.97
CA PRO A 6 -11.17 15.23 4.97
C PRO A 6 -11.58 14.02 4.14
N PHE A 7 -10.62 13.48 3.39
CA PHE A 7 -10.80 12.21 2.70
C PHE A 7 -10.82 11.07 3.74
N LYS A 8 -11.90 10.29 3.78
CA LYS A 8 -12.07 9.16 4.69
C LYS A 8 -12.00 7.85 3.91
N VAL A 9 -11.21 6.91 4.41
CA VAL A 9 -11.07 5.57 3.83
C VAL A 9 -11.85 4.57 4.70
N LYS A 10 -12.49 3.58 4.07
CA LYS A 10 -13.24 2.53 4.77
C LYS A 10 -12.49 1.19 4.66
N PRO A 11 -12.46 0.37 5.72
CA PRO A 11 -11.90 -0.97 5.65
C PRO A 11 -12.82 -1.94 4.85
N PRO A 12 -12.25 -3.00 4.23
CA PRO A 12 -10.82 -3.26 4.13
C PRO A 12 -10.15 -2.31 3.12
N ILE A 13 -8.97 -1.81 3.50
CA ILE A 13 -8.14 -0.94 2.67
C ILE A 13 -7.26 -1.83 1.81
N ILE A 14 -7.31 -1.60 0.50
CA ILE A 14 -6.50 -2.31 -0.49
C ILE A 14 -5.58 -1.29 -1.15
N VAL A 15 -4.28 -1.44 -0.94
CA VAL A 15 -3.27 -0.62 -1.59
C VAL A 15 -2.60 -1.45 -2.67
N LYS A 16 -2.71 -1.01 -3.92
CA LYS A 16 -2.03 -1.60 -5.08
C LYS A 16 -0.95 -0.66 -5.54
N VAL A 17 0.29 -1.14 -5.59
CA VAL A 17 1.44 -0.34 -6.02
C VAL A 17 2.10 -1.01 -7.20
N GLU A 18 2.15 -0.32 -8.33
CA GLU A 18 2.94 -0.71 -9.50
C GLU A 18 4.24 0.09 -9.48
N TYR A 19 5.37 -0.59 -9.43
CA TYR A 19 6.69 0.01 -9.44
C TYR A 19 7.21 0.21 -10.86
N SER A 20 8.07 1.21 -11.02
CA SER A 20 8.79 1.44 -12.27
C SER A 20 9.73 0.28 -12.60
N HIS A 21 10.37 -0.31 -11.58
CA HIS A 21 11.37 -1.37 -11.72
C HIS A 21 11.06 -2.56 -10.79
N PRO A 22 11.22 -3.82 -11.25
CA PRO A 22 10.79 -5.02 -10.51
C PRO A 22 11.54 -5.28 -9.19
N ASN A 23 12.73 -4.69 -9.02
CA ASN A 23 13.52 -4.80 -7.79
C ASN A 23 12.80 -4.21 -6.57
N TYR A 24 11.98 -3.18 -6.74
CA TYR A 24 11.21 -2.59 -5.64
C TYR A 24 10.07 -3.50 -5.18
N ALA A 25 9.37 -4.13 -6.13
CA ALA A 25 8.35 -5.14 -5.83
C ALA A 25 8.99 -6.35 -5.12
N ASP A 26 10.18 -6.76 -5.56
CA ASP A 26 10.94 -7.85 -4.97
C ASP A 26 11.32 -7.59 -3.50
N ALA A 27 11.91 -6.42 -3.22
CA ALA A 27 12.30 -6.03 -1.87
C ALA A 27 11.12 -6.06 -0.88
N LEU A 28 9.94 -5.60 -1.31
CA LEU A 28 8.74 -5.54 -0.48
C LEU A 28 7.98 -6.87 -0.39
N SER A 29 8.25 -7.83 -1.27
CA SER A 29 7.60 -9.14 -1.23
C SER A 29 7.96 -9.95 0.02
N ASN A 30 9.07 -9.62 0.69
CA ASN A 30 9.47 -10.26 1.94
C ASN A 30 8.76 -9.66 3.18
N VAL A 31 8.02 -8.57 3.03
CA VAL A 31 7.29 -7.93 4.14
C VAL A 31 5.99 -8.69 4.40
N SER A 32 5.74 -9.02 5.67
CA SER A 32 4.52 -9.73 6.06
C SER A 32 3.25 -8.99 5.62
N GLY A 33 2.34 -9.71 4.98
CA GLY A 33 1.07 -9.19 4.45
C GLY A 33 1.19 -8.32 3.19
N VAL A 34 2.35 -8.34 2.52
CA VAL A 34 2.50 -7.88 1.13
C VAL A 34 2.35 -9.10 0.21
N GLU A 35 1.50 -8.98 -0.80
CA GLU A 35 1.33 -10.00 -1.84
C GLU A 35 1.84 -9.47 -3.17
N ARG A 36 2.81 -10.16 -3.77
CA ARG A 36 3.26 -9.86 -5.14
C ARG A 36 2.31 -10.49 -6.14
N VAL A 37 1.72 -9.66 -7.00
CA VAL A 37 0.74 -10.12 -7.99
C VAL A 37 1.28 -10.15 -9.41
N ASP A 38 2.37 -9.42 -9.68
CA ASP A 38 3.13 -9.53 -10.93
C ASP A 38 4.60 -9.10 -10.75
N ALA A 39 5.36 -8.97 -11.85
CA ALA A 39 6.76 -8.61 -11.83
C ALA A 39 7.05 -7.26 -11.13
N ARG A 40 6.13 -6.29 -11.20
CA ARG A 40 6.29 -4.92 -10.70
C ARG A 40 5.21 -4.49 -9.72
N THR A 41 4.21 -5.32 -9.46
CA THR A 41 3.05 -4.94 -8.67
C THR A 41 2.92 -5.74 -7.40
N ILE A 42 2.62 -5.03 -6.31
CA ILE A 42 2.24 -5.60 -5.02
C ILE A 42 0.84 -5.15 -4.61
N ILE A 43 0.21 -5.95 -3.76
CA ILE A 43 -1.05 -5.65 -3.08
C ILE A 43 -0.84 -5.79 -1.57
N ILE A 44 -1.38 -4.82 -0.83
CA ILE A 44 -1.47 -4.85 0.64
C ILE A 44 -2.93 -4.73 1.02
N ARG A 45 -3.40 -5.61 1.91
CA ARG A 45 -4.75 -5.57 2.47
C ARG A 45 -4.66 -5.32 3.96
N SER A 46 -5.28 -4.27 4.47
CA SER A 46 -5.28 -3.94 5.89
C SER A 46 -6.62 -3.37 6.34
N GLY A 47 -6.93 -3.49 7.63
CA GLY A 47 -8.07 -2.81 8.25
C GLY A 47 -7.79 -1.34 8.58
N ASP A 48 -6.51 -0.93 8.54
CA ASP A 48 -6.06 0.40 8.94
C ASP A 48 -5.14 1.02 7.87
N LEU A 49 -5.34 2.31 7.60
CA LEU A 49 -4.57 3.00 6.56
C LEU A 49 -3.12 3.14 6.96
N LEU A 50 -2.84 3.48 8.22
CA LEU A 50 -1.48 3.71 8.68
C LEU A 50 -0.69 2.40 8.68
N ASP A 51 -1.30 1.28 9.06
CA ASP A 51 -0.72 -0.05 8.92
C ASP A 51 -0.37 -0.37 7.45
N ALA A 52 -1.29 -0.12 6.51
CA ALA A 52 -1.02 -0.34 5.08
C ALA A 52 0.16 0.50 4.57
N MET A 53 0.23 1.77 4.98
CA MET A 53 1.30 2.70 4.56
C MET A 53 2.65 2.36 5.21
N ARG A 54 2.67 1.92 6.48
CA ARG A 54 3.89 1.46 7.16
C ARG A 54 4.55 0.29 6.44
N ARG A 55 3.75 -0.65 5.92
CA ARG A 55 4.27 -1.80 5.14
C ARG A 55 4.92 -1.39 3.82
N LEU A 56 4.65 -0.18 3.31
CA LEU A 56 5.31 0.40 2.15
C LEU A 56 6.62 1.13 2.49
N ALA A 57 7.12 1.00 3.73
CA ALA A 57 8.26 1.78 4.25
C ALA A 57 8.04 3.30 4.13
N TRP A 58 6.77 3.74 4.11
CA TRP A 58 6.42 5.14 4.18
C TRP A 58 6.33 5.58 5.65
N TYR A 59 7.47 5.66 6.33
CA TYR A 59 7.69 6.43 7.57
C TYR A 59 9.16 6.37 7.99
#